data_AF-A0A8T6NE14-F1
#
_entry.id   AF-A0A8T6NE14-F1
#
_cell.length_a   1.000
_cell.length_b   1.000
_cell.length_c   1.000
_cell.angle_alpha   90.00
_cell.angle_beta   90.00
_cell.angle_gamma   90.00
#
_symmetry.space_group_name_H-M   'P 1'
#
loop_
_entity.id
_entity.type
_entity.pdbx_description
1 polymer ?
#
loop_
_entity_poly.entity_id
_entity_poly.type
_entity_poly.pdbx_seq_one_letter_code
_entity_poly.pdbx_strand_id
1 'polypeptide(L)'
;AIQSHYASKTKEDLEKNDLIAKIRNKIFLTSDLAPLFTARDEDIVSILGILTRLLDGKGLKTSSGVHGERSSGPAFFVWIGGAVEVSKNIWNLIARLGPKMFFLRVDLNLTYEEEEQKIMDSMLSKEEYEAKIEQIKKKLVSYWDAVVSFPLQENGKVIWDKSRESSEIMRKIVNRAQFLARFRGYVPVDMTEGTGGSNYGFQEPIIEDPERATRYLYNLVKGFALCQGRNYIVDEDIRVIDPIVMSSAAKERIELLKLLIKNNGEVATSQFMDERGVTRTTALKTMKLLEILGLVDAVTVAGGTKPSHGIRLKEQFRWILEDKE
;
A
#
# COMPACT_ATOMS: atom_id res chain seq x y z
N ALA A 1 22.68 -6.26 -9.91
CA ALA A 1 22.25 -5.02 -10.58
C ALA A 1 20.94 -5.27 -11.31
N ILE A 2 20.02 -4.29 -11.33
CA ILE A 2 18.73 -4.41 -12.05
C ILE A 2 18.97 -4.68 -13.55
N GLN A 3 19.98 -4.01 -14.12
CA GLN A 3 20.55 -4.26 -15.44
C GLN A 3 22.08 -4.04 -15.36
N SER A 4 22.87 -4.95 -15.90
CA SER A 4 24.35 -4.93 -15.81
C SER A 4 25.01 -4.34 -17.05
N HIS A 5 26.13 -3.65 -16.90
CA HIS A 5 26.93 -3.12 -18.01
C HIS A 5 28.39 -3.61 -17.96
N TYR A 6 28.59 -4.81 -17.43
CA TYR A 6 29.94 -5.34 -17.22
C TYR A 6 30.69 -5.48 -18.56
N ALA A 7 31.84 -4.80 -18.67
CA ALA A 7 32.56 -4.64 -19.94
C ALA A 7 33.11 -5.95 -20.51
N SER A 8 33.47 -6.91 -19.64
CA SER A 8 34.06 -8.18 -20.05
C SER A 8 33.05 -9.26 -20.45
N LYS A 9 31.74 -8.96 -20.49
CA LYS A 9 30.70 -9.92 -20.87
C LYS A 9 29.96 -9.48 -22.13
N THR A 10 29.55 -10.45 -22.95
CA THR A 10 28.72 -10.21 -24.13
C THR A 10 27.32 -9.73 -23.75
N LYS A 11 26.60 -9.10 -24.68
CA LYS A 11 25.22 -8.64 -24.43
C LYS A 11 24.29 -9.80 -24.04
N GLU A 12 24.41 -10.95 -24.69
CA GLU A 12 23.62 -12.16 -24.40
C GLU A 12 23.91 -12.72 -23.00
N ASP A 13 25.18 -12.74 -22.57
CA ASP A 13 25.56 -13.19 -21.23
C ASP A 13 25.13 -12.21 -20.15
N LEU A 14 25.07 -10.91 -20.46
CA LEU A 14 24.52 -9.90 -19.57
C LEU A 14 23.01 -10.06 -19.40
N GLU A 15 22.26 -10.30 -20.49
CA GLU A 15 20.81 -10.52 -20.42
C GLU A 15 20.42 -11.72 -19.54
N LYS A 16 21.16 -12.83 -19.61
CA LYS A 16 20.95 -13.99 -18.72
C LYS A 16 21.16 -13.66 -17.25
N ASN A 17 21.99 -12.66 -16.95
CA ASN A 17 22.32 -12.24 -15.59
C ASN A 17 21.48 -11.05 -15.10
N ASP A 18 20.78 -10.36 -15.99
CA ASP A 18 19.94 -9.21 -15.67
C ASP A 18 18.74 -9.63 -14.81
N LEU A 19 18.52 -8.92 -13.70
CA LEU A 19 17.43 -9.24 -12.77
C LEU A 19 16.07 -9.16 -13.46
N ILE A 20 15.86 -8.15 -14.32
CA ILE A 20 14.59 -7.95 -15.05
C ILE A 20 14.23 -9.17 -15.90
N ALA A 21 15.21 -9.77 -16.58
CA ALA A 21 14.98 -10.96 -17.39
C ALA A 21 14.58 -12.16 -16.51
N LYS A 22 15.22 -12.30 -15.33
CA LYS A 22 14.95 -13.39 -14.39
C LYS A 22 13.58 -13.32 -13.72
N ILE A 23 13.07 -12.11 -13.46
CA ILE A 23 11.79 -11.87 -12.77
C ILE A 23 10.59 -11.71 -13.70
N ARG A 24 10.81 -11.67 -15.03
CA ARG A 24 9.72 -11.50 -16.01
C ARG A 24 8.67 -12.61 -15.85
N ASN A 25 7.41 -12.19 -15.74
CA ASN A 25 6.20 -12.98 -15.51
C ASN A 25 6.25 -13.83 -14.23
N LYS A 26 6.97 -13.35 -13.21
CA LYS A 26 7.11 -14.03 -11.91
C LYS A 26 6.72 -13.13 -10.75
N ILE A 27 6.68 -13.75 -9.58
CA ILE A 27 6.64 -13.05 -8.29
C ILE A 27 8.10 -12.82 -7.87
N PHE A 28 8.46 -11.56 -7.67
CA PHE A 28 9.73 -11.16 -7.10
C PHE A 28 9.54 -10.95 -5.60
N LEU A 29 10.22 -11.76 -4.78
CA LEU A 29 10.18 -11.67 -3.33
C LEU A 29 11.44 -10.98 -2.81
N THR A 30 11.27 -10.00 -1.93
CA THR A 30 12.39 -9.31 -1.25
C THR A 30 12.16 -9.34 0.24
N SER A 31 13.01 -10.03 0.99
CA SER A 31 12.83 -10.21 2.45
C SER A 31 12.87 -8.88 3.21
N ASP A 32 13.70 -7.94 2.73
CA ASP A 32 13.85 -6.64 3.36
C ASP A 32 14.02 -5.52 2.31
N LEU A 33 13.08 -4.57 2.33
CA LEU A 33 13.07 -3.35 1.54
C LEU A 33 13.63 -2.15 2.32
N ALA A 34 14.03 -2.30 3.58
CA ALA A 34 14.65 -1.22 4.33
C ALA A 34 15.83 -0.56 3.59
N PRO A 35 16.74 -1.29 2.91
CA PRO A 35 17.83 -0.66 2.16
C PRO A 35 17.37 0.28 1.03
N LEU A 36 16.20 0.02 0.44
CA LEU A 36 15.60 0.89 -0.56
C LEU A 36 15.10 2.20 0.06
N PHE A 37 14.60 2.09 1.28
CA PHE A 37 13.96 3.17 2.02
C PHE A 37 14.96 3.98 2.86
N THR A 38 16.11 3.44 3.22
CA THR A 38 17.13 4.15 4.01
C THR A 38 18.22 4.82 3.16
N ALA A 39 18.12 4.75 1.83
CA ALA A 39 19.07 5.42 0.94
C ALA A 39 18.98 6.96 1.04
N ARG A 40 19.98 7.67 0.53
CA ARG A 40 19.95 9.14 0.49
C ARG A 40 18.82 9.61 -0.44
N ASP A 41 18.20 10.74 -0.14
CA ASP A 41 17.03 11.25 -0.88
C ASP A 41 17.26 11.31 -2.40
N GLU A 42 18.42 11.76 -2.86
CA GLU A 42 18.79 11.79 -4.28
C GLU A 42 18.83 10.39 -4.91
N ASP A 43 19.39 9.42 -4.20
CA ASP A 43 19.46 8.03 -4.64
C ASP A 43 18.05 7.43 -4.69
N ILE A 44 17.20 7.72 -3.71
CA ILE A 44 15.80 7.27 -3.70
C ILE A 44 15.06 7.85 -4.90
N VAL A 45 15.17 9.15 -5.20
CA VAL A 45 14.50 9.76 -6.37
C VAL A 45 14.94 9.07 -7.66
N SER A 46 16.23 8.80 -7.82
CA SER A 46 16.76 8.08 -8.99
C SER A 46 16.20 6.65 -9.08
N ILE A 47 16.22 5.90 -7.98
CA ILE A 47 15.68 4.55 -7.91
C ILE A 47 14.17 4.54 -8.19
N LEU A 48 13.43 5.48 -7.64
CA LEU A 48 12.00 5.64 -7.85
C LEU A 48 11.66 5.97 -9.31
N GLY A 49 12.48 6.75 -10.00
CA GLY A 49 12.36 6.97 -11.44
C GLY A 49 12.49 5.68 -12.25
N ILE A 50 13.46 4.83 -11.89
CA ILE A 50 13.65 3.49 -12.50
C ILE A 50 12.45 2.58 -12.18
N LEU A 51 12.05 2.51 -10.91
CA LEU A 51 10.94 1.68 -10.44
C LEU A 51 9.62 2.08 -11.10
N THR A 52 9.37 3.37 -11.31
CA THR A 52 8.15 3.85 -11.99
C THR A 52 7.96 3.18 -13.35
N ARG A 53 9.04 3.11 -14.15
CA ARG A 53 9.00 2.50 -15.49
C ARG A 53 8.84 0.99 -15.41
N LEU A 54 9.53 0.34 -14.47
CA LEU A 54 9.46 -1.10 -14.27
C LEU A 54 8.07 -1.54 -13.81
N LEU A 55 7.49 -0.85 -12.84
CA LEU A 55 6.16 -1.13 -12.29
C LEU A 55 5.03 -0.75 -13.27
N ASP A 56 5.30 0.12 -14.25
CA ASP A 56 4.42 0.34 -15.40
C ASP A 56 4.51 -0.78 -16.46
N GLY A 57 5.38 -1.78 -16.28
CA GLY A 57 5.60 -2.88 -17.22
C GLY A 57 6.41 -2.51 -18.46
N LYS A 58 6.94 -1.28 -18.54
CA LYS A 58 7.68 -0.76 -19.71
C LYS A 58 9.11 -1.30 -19.80
N GLY A 59 9.58 -1.98 -18.77
CA GLY A 59 10.96 -2.42 -18.64
C GLY A 59 11.93 -1.26 -18.43
N LEU A 60 13.22 -1.59 -18.51
CA LEU A 60 14.33 -0.65 -18.35
C LEU A 60 15.11 -0.49 -19.64
N LYS A 61 15.41 0.77 -19.96
CA LYS A 61 16.25 1.20 -21.07
C LYS A 61 17.37 2.06 -20.50
N THR A 62 18.62 1.67 -20.70
CA THR A 62 19.80 2.41 -20.22
C THR A 62 20.83 2.54 -21.32
N SER A 63 21.58 3.63 -21.29
CA SER A 63 22.69 3.89 -22.21
C SER A 63 24.00 3.93 -21.43
N SER A 64 25.03 3.25 -21.94
CA SER A 64 26.38 3.26 -21.39
C SER A 64 27.43 3.40 -22.49
N GLY A 65 28.61 3.92 -22.16
CA GLY A 65 29.69 4.06 -23.15
C GLY A 65 30.27 2.73 -23.64
N VAL A 66 30.05 1.63 -22.90
CA VAL A 66 30.64 0.32 -23.19
C VAL A 66 29.75 -0.52 -24.11
N HIS A 67 28.45 -0.56 -23.82
CA HIS A 67 27.50 -1.41 -24.56
C HIS A 67 26.51 -0.62 -25.42
N GLY A 68 26.66 0.70 -25.47
CA GLY A 68 25.71 1.62 -26.09
C GLY A 68 24.38 1.57 -25.37
N GLU A 69 23.29 1.47 -26.13
CA GLU A 69 21.94 1.34 -25.60
C GLU A 69 21.61 -0.13 -25.29
N ARG A 70 21.10 -0.41 -24.08
CA ARG A 70 20.52 -1.70 -23.69
C ARG A 70 19.07 -1.50 -23.26
N SER A 71 18.17 -2.31 -23.80
CA SER A 71 16.76 -2.37 -23.39
C SER A 71 16.42 -3.78 -22.95
N SER A 72 15.75 -3.90 -21.82
CA SER A 72 15.23 -5.18 -21.34
C SER A 72 13.89 -5.55 -21.97
N GLY A 73 13.25 -4.63 -22.72
CA GLY A 73 11.88 -4.79 -23.22
C GLY A 73 10.83 -4.83 -22.10
N PRO A 74 9.54 -4.96 -22.44
CA PRO A 74 8.47 -5.03 -21.45
C PRO A 74 8.69 -6.18 -20.45
N ALA A 75 8.42 -5.91 -19.17
CA ALA A 75 8.55 -6.90 -18.11
C ALA A 75 7.44 -6.71 -17.09
N PHE A 76 6.55 -7.70 -16.99
CA PHE A 76 5.52 -7.76 -15.97
C PHE A 76 5.98 -8.66 -14.84
N PHE A 77 5.81 -8.22 -13.60
CA PHE A 77 6.08 -9.03 -12.42
C PHE A 77 5.26 -8.49 -11.26
N VAL A 78 5.01 -9.34 -10.26
CA VAL A 78 4.45 -8.92 -8.98
C VAL A 78 5.61 -8.79 -8.00
N TRP A 79 5.71 -7.67 -7.30
CA TRP A 79 6.74 -7.47 -6.29
C TRP A 79 6.12 -7.53 -4.90
N ILE A 80 6.63 -8.43 -4.06
CA ILE A 80 6.25 -8.53 -2.65
C ILE A 80 7.52 -8.35 -1.83
N GLY A 81 7.50 -7.41 -0.90
CA GLY A 81 8.61 -7.26 0.03
C GLY A 81 8.18 -6.79 1.41
N GLY A 82 9.01 -7.13 2.39
CA GLY A 82 8.84 -6.72 3.78
C GLY A 82 9.63 -5.44 4.06
N ALA A 83 9.10 -4.58 4.91
CA ALA A 83 9.84 -3.45 5.50
C ALA A 83 9.37 -3.25 6.94
N VAL A 84 10.29 -2.95 7.85
CA VAL A 84 9.96 -2.71 9.27
C VAL A 84 9.19 -1.41 9.41
N GLU A 85 9.75 -0.31 8.90
CA GLU A 85 9.06 0.98 8.88
C GLU A 85 9.49 1.81 7.66
N VAL A 86 8.53 2.53 7.09
CA VAL A 86 8.77 3.48 6.00
C VAL A 86 8.69 4.88 6.60
N SER A 87 9.80 5.62 6.53
CA SER A 87 9.88 6.98 7.08
C SER A 87 8.94 7.95 6.34
N LYS A 88 8.58 9.03 7.02
CA LYS A 88 7.65 10.05 6.51
C LYS A 88 8.10 10.67 5.18
N ASN A 89 9.40 10.93 5.03
CA ASN A 89 9.95 11.54 3.81
C ASN A 89 9.74 10.62 2.61
N ILE A 90 9.86 9.31 2.82
CA ILE A 90 9.70 8.31 1.77
C ILE A 90 8.23 8.17 1.38
N TRP A 91 7.30 8.28 2.33
CA TRP A 91 5.86 8.31 2.00
C TRP A 91 5.51 9.46 1.05
N ASN A 92 6.14 10.62 1.20
CA ASN A 92 5.96 11.73 0.26
C ASN A 92 6.47 11.38 -1.14
N LEU A 93 7.58 10.64 -1.24
CA LEU A 93 8.14 10.18 -2.51
C LEU A 93 7.28 9.08 -3.15
N ILE A 94 6.80 8.12 -2.35
CA ILE A 94 5.89 7.06 -2.80
C ILE A 94 4.56 7.65 -3.29
N ALA A 95 4.02 8.65 -2.60
CA ALA A 95 2.80 9.34 -3.02
C ALA A 95 2.93 10.05 -4.38
N ARG A 96 4.16 10.33 -4.84
CA ARG A 96 4.41 10.90 -6.19
C ARG A 96 4.53 9.84 -7.28
N LEU A 97 4.73 8.56 -6.92
CA LEU A 97 4.92 7.47 -7.88
C LEU A 97 3.63 7.06 -8.61
N GLY A 98 2.45 7.40 -8.10
CA GLY A 98 1.21 6.75 -8.53
C GLY A 98 0.94 5.47 -7.73
N PRO A 99 -0.23 4.83 -7.92
CA PRO A 99 -0.67 3.66 -7.16
C PRO A 99 -0.01 2.39 -7.66
N LYS A 100 1.33 2.36 -7.54
CA LYS A 100 2.19 1.25 -7.99
C LYS A 100 2.62 0.36 -6.83
N MET A 101 2.62 0.91 -5.62
CA MET A 101 2.92 0.20 -4.38
C MET A 101 1.74 0.32 -3.43
N PHE A 102 1.38 -0.82 -2.84
CA PHE A 102 0.36 -0.98 -1.84
C PHE A 102 1.01 -1.62 -0.62
N PHE A 103 0.57 -1.23 0.57
CA PHE A 103 1.16 -1.64 1.82
C PHE A 103 0.10 -2.32 2.67
N LEU A 104 0.49 -3.42 3.31
CA LEU A 104 -0.25 -4.07 4.36
C LEU A 104 0.58 -3.93 5.63
N ARG A 105 0.05 -3.22 6.64
CA ARG A 105 0.71 -3.14 7.94
C ARG A 105 0.24 -4.32 8.77
N VAL A 106 1.20 -5.09 9.24
CA VAL A 106 0.96 -6.17 10.20
C VAL A 106 1.13 -5.56 11.58
N ASP A 107 0.04 -5.06 12.14
CA ASP A 107 0.03 -4.53 13.50
C ASP A 107 0.09 -5.71 14.48
N LEU A 108 1.22 -5.88 15.15
CA LEU A 108 1.37 -6.79 16.28
C LEU A 108 1.12 -5.97 17.56
N ASN A 109 -0.13 -5.58 17.79
CA ASN A 109 -0.53 -5.01 19.09
C ASN A 109 -0.62 -6.14 20.10
N LEU A 110 0.53 -6.68 20.49
CA LEU A 110 0.65 -7.68 21.53
C LEU A 110 0.86 -6.96 22.86
N THR A 111 0.12 -7.38 23.87
CA THR A 111 0.49 -7.11 25.27
C THR A 111 1.84 -7.75 25.56
N TYR A 112 2.51 -7.30 26.62
CA TYR A 112 3.79 -7.89 27.05
C TYR A 112 3.66 -9.39 27.31
N GLU A 113 2.53 -9.81 27.91
CA GLU A 113 2.22 -11.20 28.20
C GLU A 113 1.99 -12.04 26.93
N GLU A 114 1.29 -11.49 25.93
CA GLU A 114 1.12 -12.17 24.63
C GLU A 114 2.42 -12.25 23.85
N GLU A 115 3.27 -11.22 23.92
CA GLU A 115 4.61 -11.23 23.32
C GLU A 115 5.49 -12.30 23.99
N GLU A 116 5.52 -12.33 25.33
CA GLU A 116 6.22 -13.36 26.11
C GLU A 116 5.73 -14.75 25.73
N GLN A 117 4.42 -15.00 25.74
CA GLN A 117 3.85 -16.29 25.39
C GLN A 117 4.21 -16.69 23.95
N LYS A 118 4.15 -15.76 22.99
CA LYS A 118 4.54 -16.03 21.61
C LYS A 118 6.02 -16.38 21.47
N ILE A 119 6.89 -15.70 22.21
CA ILE A 119 8.33 -16.01 22.26
C ILE A 119 8.54 -17.40 22.86
N MET A 120 7.89 -17.69 23.99
CA MET A 120 7.94 -18.98 24.66
C MET A 120 7.45 -20.10 23.74
N ASP A 121 6.31 -19.93 23.08
CA ASP A 121 5.79 -20.87 22.09
C ASP A 121 6.78 -21.07 20.95
N SER A 122 7.42 -20.01 20.44
CA SER A 122 8.41 -20.15 19.38
C SER A 122 9.65 -20.93 19.81
N MET A 123 10.10 -20.75 21.06
CA MET A 123 11.27 -21.44 21.63
C MET A 123 10.97 -22.90 22.03
N LEU A 124 9.74 -23.17 22.49
CA LEU A 124 9.28 -24.50 22.92
C LEU A 124 8.69 -25.31 21.77
N SER A 125 8.22 -24.65 20.70
CA SER A 125 7.69 -25.32 19.53
C SER A 125 8.79 -26.16 18.88
N LYS A 126 8.53 -27.45 18.77
CA LYS A 126 9.31 -28.35 17.91
C LYS A 126 8.90 -28.23 16.43
N GLU A 127 8.08 -27.25 16.07
CA GLU A 127 7.77 -26.99 14.66
C GLU A 127 9.02 -26.44 14.00
N GLU A 128 9.83 -27.38 13.50
CA GLU A 128 10.96 -27.08 12.66
C GLU A 128 10.50 -26.21 11.50
N TYR A 129 11.32 -25.22 11.14
CA TYR A 129 11.10 -24.34 10.00
C TYR A 129 10.62 -25.09 8.73
N GLU A 130 11.11 -26.32 8.53
CA GLU A 130 10.69 -27.22 7.47
C GLU A 130 9.20 -27.60 7.50
N ALA A 131 8.61 -27.80 8.67
CA ALA A 131 7.18 -28.07 8.82
C ALA A 131 6.34 -26.90 8.32
N LYS A 132 6.75 -25.66 8.61
CA LYS A 132 6.09 -24.44 8.11
C LYS A 132 6.20 -24.31 6.60
N ILE A 133 7.38 -24.60 6.05
CA ILE A 133 7.57 -24.67 4.59
C ILE A 133 6.61 -25.69 3.97
N GLU A 134 6.49 -26.87 4.58
CA GLU A 134 5.64 -27.93 4.07
C GLU A 134 4.15 -27.56 4.14
N GLN A 135 3.72 -26.86 5.19
CA GLN A 135 2.37 -26.30 5.26
C GLN A 135 2.12 -25.29 4.13
N ILE A 136 3.07 -24.40 3.84
CA ILE A 136 2.97 -23.43 2.74
C ILE A 136 2.89 -24.15 1.39
N LYS A 137 3.76 -25.14 1.15
CA LYS A 137 3.74 -25.95 -0.07
C LYS A 137 2.39 -26.62 -0.27
N LYS A 138 1.84 -27.25 0.76
CA LYS A 138 0.50 -27.86 0.71
C LYS A 138 -0.58 -26.86 0.34
N LYS A 139 -0.57 -25.65 0.94
CA LYS A 139 -1.52 -24.59 0.59
C LYS A 139 -1.36 -24.11 -0.85
N LEU A 140 -0.12 -23.98 -1.35
CA LEU A 140 0.15 -23.64 -2.75
C LEU A 140 -0.36 -24.71 -3.72
N VAL A 141 -0.17 -25.98 -3.39
CA VAL A 141 -0.72 -27.10 -4.17
C VAL A 141 -2.24 -27.04 -4.18
N SER A 142 -2.89 -26.88 -3.02
CA SER A 142 -4.36 -26.74 -2.96
C SER A 142 -4.88 -25.55 -3.77
N TYR A 143 -4.16 -24.42 -3.77
CA TYR A 143 -4.49 -23.30 -4.63
C TYR A 143 -4.36 -23.66 -6.12
N TRP A 144 -3.27 -24.32 -6.51
CA TRP A 144 -3.07 -24.75 -7.88
C TRP A 144 -4.14 -25.74 -8.33
N ASP A 145 -4.51 -26.69 -7.48
CA ASP A 145 -5.59 -27.66 -7.71
C ASP A 145 -6.93 -26.93 -7.95
N ALA A 146 -7.24 -25.92 -7.15
CA ALA A 146 -8.41 -25.08 -7.36
C ALA A 146 -8.36 -24.38 -8.73
N VAL A 147 -7.23 -23.78 -9.10
CA VAL A 147 -7.06 -23.08 -10.39
C VAL A 147 -7.21 -24.03 -11.57
N VAL A 148 -6.61 -25.23 -11.54
CA VAL A 148 -6.71 -26.19 -12.66
C VAL A 148 -8.08 -26.86 -12.73
N SER A 149 -8.84 -26.90 -11.62
CA SER A 149 -10.18 -27.49 -11.58
C SER A 149 -11.28 -26.64 -12.25
N PHE A 150 -10.99 -25.38 -12.60
CA PHE A 150 -11.98 -24.51 -13.23
C PHE A 150 -12.44 -25.09 -14.58
N PRO A 151 -13.76 -25.22 -14.83
CA PRO A 151 -14.27 -25.86 -16.05
C PRO A 151 -14.01 -25.05 -17.32
N LEU A 152 -13.90 -23.72 -17.19
CA LEU A 152 -13.69 -22.81 -18.31
C LEU A 152 -12.29 -22.17 -18.20
N GLN A 153 -11.37 -22.68 -19.01
CA GLN A 153 -10.01 -22.16 -19.13
C GLN A 153 -9.60 -22.03 -20.60
N GLU A 154 -8.79 -21.02 -20.89
CA GLU A 154 -8.16 -20.82 -22.20
C GLU A 154 -6.65 -20.64 -22.00
N ASN A 155 -5.84 -21.50 -22.63
CA ASN A 155 -4.37 -21.46 -22.51
C ASN A 155 -3.86 -21.45 -21.06
N GLY A 156 -4.50 -22.23 -20.18
CA GLY A 156 -4.17 -22.30 -18.74
C GLY A 156 -4.58 -21.06 -17.93
N LYS A 157 -5.45 -20.20 -18.47
CA LYS A 157 -6.02 -19.04 -17.78
C LYS A 157 -7.49 -19.27 -17.50
N VAL A 158 -7.92 -18.99 -16.28
CA VAL A 158 -9.33 -19.03 -15.89
C VAL A 158 -10.11 -17.97 -16.66
N ILE A 159 -11.18 -18.37 -17.34
CA ILE A 159 -12.10 -17.45 -18.02
C ILE A 159 -12.96 -16.78 -16.94
N TRP A 160 -12.87 -15.46 -16.87
CA TRP A 160 -13.58 -14.66 -15.87
C TRP A 160 -15.02 -14.39 -16.29
N ASP A 161 -15.97 -14.69 -15.42
CA ASP A 161 -17.40 -14.52 -15.69
C ASP A 161 -17.85 -13.09 -15.35
N LYS A 162 -17.77 -12.20 -16.34
CA LYS A 162 -18.23 -10.81 -16.22
C LYS A 162 -19.74 -10.67 -16.08
N SER A 163 -20.53 -11.67 -16.49
CA SER A 163 -21.99 -11.57 -16.46
C SER A 163 -22.56 -11.56 -15.04
N ARG A 164 -21.76 -12.07 -14.08
CA ARG A 164 -22.10 -12.16 -12.66
C ARG A 164 -21.59 -10.97 -11.83
N GLU A 165 -21.00 -9.97 -12.47
CA GLU A 165 -20.48 -8.80 -11.76
C GLU A 165 -21.60 -7.85 -11.37
N SER A 166 -21.69 -7.55 -10.06
CA SER A 166 -22.64 -6.56 -9.55
C SER A 166 -22.05 -5.15 -9.65
N SER A 167 -22.86 -4.21 -10.15
CA SER A 167 -22.51 -2.79 -10.15
C SER A 167 -22.36 -2.23 -8.73
N GLU A 168 -23.01 -2.84 -7.74
CA GLU A 168 -22.87 -2.46 -6.33
C GLU A 168 -21.48 -2.82 -5.78
N ILE A 169 -21.01 -4.04 -6.06
CA ILE A 169 -19.66 -4.49 -5.70
C ILE A 169 -18.61 -3.59 -6.37
N MET A 170 -18.78 -3.28 -7.65
CA MET A 170 -17.89 -2.38 -8.37
C MET A 170 -17.87 -0.99 -7.74
N ARG A 171 -19.02 -0.48 -7.29
CA ARG A 171 -19.12 0.79 -6.55
C ARG A 171 -18.34 0.73 -5.24
N LYS A 172 -18.45 -0.36 -4.46
CA LYS A 172 -17.69 -0.54 -3.22
C LYS A 172 -16.19 -0.52 -3.46
N ILE A 173 -15.69 -1.16 -4.53
CA ILE A 173 -14.28 -1.13 -4.93
C ILE A 173 -13.84 0.29 -5.36
N VAL A 174 -14.67 1.00 -6.14
CA VAL A 174 -14.40 2.39 -6.55
C VAL A 174 -14.34 3.32 -5.34
N ASN A 175 -15.25 3.20 -4.37
CA ASN A 175 -15.26 4.02 -3.16
C ASN A 175 -13.95 3.85 -2.37
N ARG A 176 -13.47 2.60 -2.24
CA ARG A 176 -12.19 2.28 -1.60
C ARG A 176 -10.99 2.86 -2.36
N ALA A 177 -11.02 2.81 -3.69
CA ALA A 177 -9.98 3.41 -4.53
C ALA A 177 -9.96 4.95 -4.43
N GLN A 178 -11.14 5.59 -4.40
CA GLN A 178 -11.26 7.04 -4.21
C GLN A 178 -10.76 7.48 -2.84
N PHE A 179 -11.12 6.73 -1.80
CA PHE A 179 -10.56 6.96 -0.46
C PHE A 179 -9.04 6.81 -0.47
N LEU A 180 -8.53 5.69 -0.99
CA LEU A 180 -7.10 5.39 -1.04
C LEU A 180 -6.31 6.48 -1.77
N ALA A 181 -6.78 6.93 -2.95
CA ALA A 181 -6.13 7.97 -3.76
C ALA A 181 -5.94 9.27 -2.96
N ARG A 182 -6.94 9.65 -2.17
CA ARG A 182 -6.88 10.82 -1.28
C ARG A 182 -6.01 10.55 -0.06
N PHE A 183 -6.18 9.40 0.58
CA PHE A 183 -5.50 9.03 1.81
C PHE A 183 -3.98 8.97 1.68
N ARG A 184 -3.50 8.53 0.52
CA ARG A 184 -2.08 8.52 0.14
C ARG A 184 -1.59 9.82 -0.49
N GLY A 185 -2.48 10.75 -0.82
CA GLY A 185 -2.15 11.97 -1.58
C GLY A 185 -1.07 12.82 -0.90
N TYR A 186 -0.24 13.48 -1.71
CA TYR A 186 0.83 14.32 -1.21
C TYR A 186 0.35 15.77 -1.10
N VAL A 187 0.56 16.41 0.05
CA VAL A 187 0.29 17.84 0.24
C VAL A 187 1.64 18.52 0.48
N PRO A 188 2.14 19.32 -0.48
CA PRO A 188 3.34 20.11 -0.25
C PRO A 188 3.11 21.12 0.88
N VAL A 189 4.11 21.25 1.75
CA VAL A 189 4.08 22.15 2.90
C VAL A 189 5.30 23.06 2.85
N ASP A 190 5.07 24.36 2.78
CA ASP A 190 6.11 25.37 2.88
C ASP A 190 6.27 25.81 4.33
N MET A 191 7.51 26.06 4.75
CA MET A 191 7.78 26.73 6.02
C MET A 191 7.59 28.22 5.82
N THR A 192 6.60 28.77 6.54
CA THR A 192 6.26 30.20 6.51
C THR A 192 6.58 30.86 7.86
N GLU A 193 7.44 30.22 8.66
CA GLU A 193 7.97 30.78 9.92
C GLU A 193 8.60 32.15 9.67
N GLY A 194 8.17 33.16 10.45
CA GLY A 194 8.63 34.55 10.30
C GLY A 194 7.83 35.41 9.32
N THR A 195 6.83 34.83 8.63
CA THR A 195 5.79 35.61 7.93
C THR A 195 4.60 35.81 8.87
N GLY A 196 3.81 36.88 8.72
CA GLY A 196 2.70 37.25 9.61
C GLY A 196 1.48 36.30 9.61
N GLY A 197 1.67 35.00 9.33
CA GLY A 197 0.65 33.95 9.25
C GLY A 197 1.02 32.69 10.04
N SER A 198 0.41 31.55 9.71
CA SER A 198 0.78 30.26 10.28
C SER A 198 2.23 29.91 9.97
N ASN A 199 2.90 29.11 10.82
CA ASN A 199 4.28 28.63 10.59
C ASN A 199 4.43 27.73 9.34
N TYR A 200 3.31 27.31 8.75
CA TYR A 200 3.28 26.50 7.53
C TYR A 200 2.24 27.02 6.55
N GLY A 201 2.59 26.98 5.26
CA GLY A 201 1.67 27.15 4.13
C GLY A 201 1.41 25.80 3.46
N PHE A 202 0.16 25.53 3.06
CA PHE A 202 -0.19 24.33 2.30
C PHE A 202 -0.40 24.70 0.84
N GLN A 203 0.16 23.90 -0.06
CA GLN A 203 -0.09 24.02 -1.49
C GLN A 203 -1.21 23.07 -1.94
N GLU A 204 -1.58 23.16 -3.23
CA GLU A 204 -2.54 22.26 -3.84
C GLU A 204 -2.11 20.79 -3.68
N PRO A 205 -3.02 19.90 -3.24
CA PRO A 205 -2.67 18.50 -3.03
C PRO A 205 -2.48 17.78 -4.36
N ILE A 206 -1.44 16.97 -4.45
CA ILE A 206 -1.23 16.03 -5.53
C ILE A 206 -1.97 14.74 -5.17
N ILE A 207 -3.16 14.60 -5.75
CA ILE A 207 -4.04 13.44 -5.60
C ILE A 207 -4.04 12.69 -6.93
N GLU A 208 -3.87 11.37 -6.85
CA GLU A 208 -3.82 10.52 -8.03
C GLU A 208 -5.21 10.23 -8.59
N ASP A 209 -5.25 9.85 -9.86
CA ASP A 209 -6.47 9.32 -10.47
C ASP A 209 -6.85 7.95 -9.84
N PRO A 210 -8.03 7.84 -9.22
CA PRO A 210 -8.48 6.59 -8.60
C PRO A 210 -8.73 5.47 -9.60
N GLU A 211 -8.83 5.71 -10.91
CA GLU A 211 -9.07 4.67 -11.90
C GLU A 211 -8.01 3.56 -11.82
N ARG A 212 -6.73 3.94 -11.70
CA ARG A 212 -5.64 2.98 -11.62
C ARG A 212 -5.69 2.18 -10.31
N ALA A 213 -5.96 2.84 -9.18
CA ALA A 213 -6.14 2.16 -7.91
C ALA A 213 -7.33 1.18 -7.97
N THR A 214 -8.43 1.57 -8.61
CA THR A 214 -9.62 0.73 -8.83
C THR A 214 -9.24 -0.56 -9.54
N ARG A 215 -8.47 -0.49 -10.63
CA ARG A 215 -8.02 -1.67 -11.38
C ARG A 215 -7.16 -2.61 -10.53
N TYR A 216 -6.27 -2.09 -9.69
CA TYR A 216 -5.45 -2.91 -8.81
C TYR A 216 -6.26 -3.56 -7.68
N LEU A 217 -7.13 -2.80 -7.02
CA LEU A 217 -8.01 -3.33 -5.98
C LEU A 217 -8.95 -4.40 -6.57
N TYR A 218 -9.54 -4.15 -7.73
CA TYR A 218 -10.34 -5.15 -8.45
C TYR A 218 -9.55 -6.44 -8.73
N ASN A 219 -8.30 -6.33 -9.21
CA ASN A 219 -7.46 -7.51 -9.44
C ASN A 219 -7.12 -8.28 -8.15
N LEU A 220 -6.97 -7.60 -7.01
CA LEU A 220 -6.78 -8.25 -5.70
C LEU A 220 -8.03 -9.02 -5.27
N VAL A 221 -9.21 -8.41 -5.40
CA VAL A 221 -10.50 -9.05 -5.10
C VAL A 221 -10.73 -10.26 -6.02
N LYS A 222 -10.40 -10.14 -7.32
CA LYS A 222 -10.42 -11.28 -8.26
C LYS A 222 -9.50 -12.42 -7.84
N GLY A 223 -8.26 -12.09 -7.47
CA GLY A 223 -7.30 -13.08 -6.98
C GLY A 223 -7.84 -13.83 -5.76
N PHE A 224 -8.46 -13.10 -4.83
CA PHE A 224 -9.09 -13.70 -3.66
C PHE A 224 -10.27 -14.61 -4.04
N ALA A 225 -11.17 -14.18 -4.93
CA ALA A 225 -12.27 -15.01 -5.41
C ALA A 225 -11.78 -16.31 -6.08
N LEU A 226 -10.70 -16.25 -6.86
CA LEU A 226 -10.06 -17.42 -7.47
C LEU A 226 -9.53 -18.40 -6.40
N CYS A 227 -8.95 -17.89 -5.31
CA CYS A 227 -8.54 -18.72 -4.17
C CYS A 227 -9.72 -19.43 -3.50
N GLN A 228 -10.96 -18.93 -3.66
CA GLN A 228 -12.19 -19.57 -3.19
C GLN A 228 -12.83 -20.50 -4.24
N GLY A 229 -12.17 -20.74 -5.38
CA GLY A 229 -12.71 -21.57 -6.47
C GLY A 229 -13.83 -20.88 -7.27
N ARG A 230 -13.92 -19.54 -7.24
CA ARG A 230 -14.89 -18.76 -8.01
C ARG A 230 -14.21 -17.88 -9.07
N ASN A 231 -14.82 -17.78 -10.25
CA ASN A 231 -14.38 -16.92 -11.35
C ASN A 231 -15.27 -15.65 -11.49
N TYR A 232 -15.92 -15.27 -10.38
CA TYR A 232 -16.75 -14.09 -10.21
C TYR A 232 -16.62 -13.59 -8.76
N ILE A 233 -16.88 -12.32 -8.54
CA ILE A 233 -16.77 -11.67 -7.22
C ILE A 233 -18.11 -11.72 -6.49
N VAL A 234 -18.06 -11.94 -5.17
CA VAL A 234 -19.16 -11.73 -4.23
C VAL A 234 -18.80 -10.63 -3.22
N ASP A 235 -19.76 -10.19 -2.43
CA ASP A 235 -19.57 -9.06 -1.51
C ASP A 235 -18.47 -9.34 -0.47
N GLU A 236 -18.39 -10.57 0.02
CA GLU A 236 -17.42 -11.01 1.03
C GLU A 236 -15.96 -10.95 0.53
N ASP A 237 -15.74 -10.91 -0.79
CA ASP A 237 -14.37 -10.81 -1.32
C ASP A 237 -13.78 -9.41 -1.12
N ILE A 238 -14.63 -8.38 -0.95
CA ILE A 238 -14.21 -6.98 -0.82
C ILE A 238 -13.38 -6.78 0.45
N ARG A 239 -13.62 -7.55 1.51
CA ARG A 239 -12.86 -7.45 2.77
C ARG A 239 -11.35 -7.61 2.60
N VAL A 240 -10.89 -8.27 1.52
CA VAL A 240 -9.46 -8.50 1.28
C VAL A 240 -8.69 -7.19 1.01
N ILE A 241 -9.38 -6.16 0.50
CA ILE A 241 -8.74 -4.89 0.14
C ILE A 241 -8.79 -3.84 1.25
N ASP A 242 -9.61 -4.01 2.28
CA ASP A 242 -9.76 -3.03 3.36
C ASP A 242 -8.47 -2.83 4.18
N PRO A 243 -7.80 -3.91 4.66
CA PRO A 243 -6.52 -3.76 5.35
C PRO A 243 -5.46 -3.07 4.49
N ILE A 244 -5.47 -3.30 3.17
CA ILE A 244 -4.52 -2.71 2.22
C ILE A 244 -4.78 -1.21 2.07
N VAL A 245 -6.05 -0.84 1.89
CA VAL A 245 -6.48 0.56 1.75
C VAL A 245 -6.16 1.35 3.02
N MET A 246 -6.45 0.79 4.19
CA MET A 246 -6.21 1.42 5.49
C MET A 246 -4.73 1.47 5.89
N SER A 247 -3.87 0.66 5.26
CA SER A 247 -2.43 0.59 5.56
C SER A 247 -1.54 1.39 4.62
N SER A 248 -2.05 1.82 3.46
CA SER A 248 -1.28 2.40 2.36
C SER A 248 -1.07 3.91 2.45
N ALA A 249 -0.72 4.41 3.64
CA ALA A 249 -0.38 5.81 3.88
C ALA A 249 0.67 5.98 4.99
N ALA A 250 1.11 7.23 5.20
CA ALA A 250 1.97 7.59 6.33
C ALA A 250 1.33 7.24 7.67
N LYS A 251 2.15 6.79 8.63
CA LYS A 251 1.71 6.26 9.93
C LYS A 251 0.80 7.24 10.66
N GLU A 252 1.13 8.52 10.67
CA GLU A 252 0.34 9.54 11.37
C GLU A 252 -1.09 9.67 10.84
N ARG A 253 -1.29 9.47 9.53
CA ARG A 253 -2.63 9.49 8.91
C ARG A 253 -3.42 8.23 9.26
N ILE A 254 -2.75 7.08 9.29
CA ILE A 254 -3.35 5.79 9.67
C ILE A 254 -3.80 5.82 11.12
N GLU A 255 -2.97 6.33 12.02
CA GLU A 255 -3.31 6.43 13.43
C GLU A 255 -4.48 7.41 13.68
N LEU A 256 -4.52 8.53 12.95
CA LEU A 256 -5.68 9.43 13.00
C LEU A 256 -6.95 8.80 12.40
N LEU A 257 -6.83 8.03 11.31
CA LEU A 257 -7.94 7.27 10.74
C LEU A 257 -8.48 6.23 11.72
N LYS A 258 -7.61 5.44 12.36
CA LYS A 258 -7.98 4.49 13.41
C LYS A 258 -8.75 5.17 14.54
N LEU A 259 -8.29 6.35 14.97
CA LEU A 259 -8.97 7.13 16.01
C LEU A 259 -10.34 7.64 15.55
N LEU A 260 -10.47 8.07 14.28
CA LEU A 260 -11.77 8.41 13.68
C LEU A 260 -12.71 7.22 13.70
N ILE A 261 -12.26 6.04 13.28
CA ILE A 261 -13.08 4.82 13.28
C ILE A 261 -13.53 4.45 14.69
N LYS A 262 -12.60 4.47 15.65
CA LYS A 262 -12.87 4.21 17.08
C LYS A 262 -13.94 5.16 17.64
N ASN A 263 -13.92 6.43 17.24
CA ASN A 263 -14.86 7.46 17.69
C ASN A 263 -16.01 7.74 16.71
N ASN A 264 -16.45 6.73 15.95
CA ASN A 264 -17.62 6.81 15.06
C ASN A 264 -17.58 7.94 14.02
N GLY A 265 -16.37 8.22 13.53
CA GLY A 265 -16.09 9.17 12.48
C GLY A 265 -15.83 10.60 12.95
N GLU A 266 -15.71 10.88 14.26
CA GLU A 266 -15.43 12.23 14.77
C GLU A 266 -14.34 12.22 15.85
N VAL A 267 -13.39 13.16 15.78
CA VAL A 267 -12.27 13.24 16.73
C VAL A 267 -11.97 14.70 17.06
N ALA A 268 -11.91 15.02 18.35
CA ALA A 268 -11.44 16.31 18.84
C ALA A 268 -9.91 16.41 18.82
N THR A 269 -9.36 17.62 18.66
CA THR A 269 -7.91 17.84 18.67
C THR A 269 -7.26 17.36 19.97
N SER A 270 -7.90 17.56 21.13
CA SER A 270 -7.39 17.09 22.43
C SER A 270 -7.30 15.57 22.48
N GLN A 271 -8.33 14.85 22.03
CA GLN A 271 -8.33 13.39 21.98
C GLN A 271 -7.17 12.84 21.14
N PHE A 272 -6.90 13.47 19.98
CA PHE A 272 -5.77 13.05 19.15
C PHE A 272 -4.41 13.37 19.80
N MET A 273 -4.30 14.49 20.51
CA MET A 273 -3.08 14.82 21.26
C MET A 273 -2.82 13.81 22.37
N ASP A 274 -3.84 13.47 23.15
CA ASP A 274 -3.76 12.59 24.31
C ASP A 274 -3.44 11.15 23.89
N GLU A 275 -4.16 10.61 22.90
CA GLU A 275 -3.95 9.22 22.42
C GLU A 275 -2.56 9.04 21.77
N ARG A 276 -2.01 10.09 21.14
CA ARG A 276 -0.76 10.00 20.37
C ARG A 276 0.46 10.60 21.06
N GLY A 277 0.28 11.31 22.18
CA GLY A 277 1.36 12.06 22.84
C GLY A 277 1.99 13.13 21.94
N VAL A 278 1.21 13.78 21.06
CA VAL A 278 1.71 14.79 20.13
C VAL A 278 1.34 16.21 20.54
N THR A 279 2.15 17.18 20.14
CA THR A 279 1.85 18.59 20.37
C THR A 279 0.60 19.04 19.63
N ARG A 280 -0.06 20.08 20.13
CA ARG A 280 -1.23 20.69 19.48
C ARG A 280 -0.94 21.10 18.04
N THR A 281 0.24 21.65 17.78
CA THR A 281 0.67 22.06 16.43
C THR A 281 0.72 20.86 15.47
N THR A 282 1.30 19.73 15.91
CA THR A 282 1.37 18.50 15.12
C THR A 282 -0.02 17.89 14.89
N ALA A 283 -0.87 17.91 15.91
CA ALA A 283 -2.25 17.44 15.81
C ALA A 283 -3.04 18.24 14.77
N LEU A 284 -3.07 19.57 14.90
CA LEU A 284 -3.77 20.47 13.97
C LEU A 284 -3.21 20.36 12.54
N LYS A 285 -1.89 20.26 12.38
CA LYS A 285 -1.26 20.06 11.07
C LYS A 285 -1.74 18.76 10.42
N THR A 286 -1.77 17.66 11.15
CA THR A 286 -2.21 16.36 10.62
C THR A 286 -3.70 16.36 10.28
N MET A 287 -4.54 16.93 11.15
CA MET A 287 -5.97 17.11 10.88
C MET A 287 -6.23 17.96 9.63
N LYS A 288 -5.52 19.08 9.49
CA LYS A 288 -5.63 19.96 8.33
C LYS A 288 -5.20 19.28 7.03
N LEU A 289 -4.20 18.39 7.08
CA LEU A 289 -3.80 17.59 5.92
C LEU A 289 -4.94 16.67 5.44
N LEU A 290 -5.65 15.97 6.33
CA LEU A 290 -6.80 15.14 5.93
C LEU A 290 -7.96 15.99 5.38
N GLU A 291 -8.17 17.19 5.93
CA GLU A 291 -9.17 18.14 5.43
C GLU A 291 -8.84 18.58 4.00
N ILE A 292 -7.59 18.98 3.73
CA ILE A 292 -7.12 19.38 2.39
C ILE A 292 -7.23 18.24 1.38
N LEU A 293 -6.94 17.01 1.81
CA LEU A 293 -7.12 15.80 0.96
C LEU A 293 -8.59 15.48 0.71
N GLY A 294 -9.50 16.16 1.40
CA GLY A 294 -10.94 16.06 1.24
C GLY A 294 -11.53 14.82 1.90
N LEU A 295 -10.88 14.27 2.92
CA LEU A 295 -11.33 13.06 3.64
C LEU A 295 -12.21 13.37 4.84
N VAL A 296 -12.03 14.55 5.42
CA VAL A 296 -12.74 15.01 6.62
C VAL A 296 -13.19 16.45 6.44
N ASP A 297 -14.18 16.85 7.23
CA ASP A 297 -14.58 18.24 7.45
C ASP A 297 -14.12 18.71 8.82
N ALA A 298 -13.70 19.97 8.92
CA ALA A 298 -13.44 20.61 10.20
C ALA A 298 -14.76 20.86 10.93
N VAL A 299 -14.84 20.44 12.19
CA VAL A 299 -16.03 20.58 13.02
C VAL A 299 -15.70 21.21 14.36
N THR A 300 -16.73 21.76 14.99
CA THR A 300 -16.69 22.15 16.39
C THR A 300 -17.32 21.03 17.20
N VAL A 301 -16.51 20.37 18.03
CA VAL A 301 -16.95 19.28 18.92
C VAL A 301 -17.36 19.89 20.25
N ALA A 302 -18.53 19.52 20.77
CA ALA A 302 -18.99 19.97 22.07
C ALA A 302 -18.02 19.48 23.16
N GLY A 303 -17.30 20.41 23.79
CA GLY A 303 -16.45 20.13 24.96
C GLY A 303 -17.17 20.50 26.25
N GLY A 304 -16.74 19.91 27.37
CA GLY A 304 -17.41 20.07 28.67
C GLY A 304 -17.55 21.52 29.16
N THR A 305 -16.60 22.40 28.84
CA THR A 305 -16.62 23.82 29.24
C THR A 305 -16.51 24.81 28.06
N LYS A 306 -15.88 24.41 26.96
CA LYS A 306 -15.82 25.20 25.71
C LYS A 306 -15.84 24.28 24.49
N PRO A 307 -16.43 24.72 23.37
CA PRO A 307 -16.34 23.97 22.12
C PRO A 307 -14.87 23.79 21.71
N SER A 308 -14.51 22.57 21.32
CA SER A 308 -13.16 22.22 20.88
C SER A 308 -13.11 22.02 19.37
N HIS A 309 -11.99 22.36 18.75
CA HIS A 309 -11.78 22.04 17.34
C HIS A 309 -11.65 20.52 17.16
N GLY A 310 -12.18 19.99 16.07
CA GLY A 310 -12.07 18.60 15.70
C GLY A 310 -12.31 18.39 14.21
N ILE A 311 -12.34 17.13 13.82
CA ILE A 311 -12.59 16.70 12.44
C ILE A 311 -13.62 15.58 12.42
N ARG A 312 -14.39 15.53 11.33
CA ARG A 312 -15.38 14.47 11.07
C ARG A 312 -15.16 13.87 9.69
N LEU A 313 -15.23 12.54 9.56
CA LEU A 313 -15.23 11.86 8.25
C LEU A 313 -16.35 12.40 7.37
N LYS A 314 -16.03 12.67 6.10
CA LYS A 314 -17.05 13.06 5.12
C LYS A 314 -18.03 11.91 4.88
N GLU A 315 -19.27 12.25 4.58
CA GLU A 315 -20.36 11.30 4.40
C GLU A 315 -20.02 10.18 3.40
N GLN A 316 -19.40 10.53 2.26
CA GLN A 316 -19.01 9.54 1.25
C GLN A 316 -17.96 8.51 1.70
N PHE A 317 -17.31 8.72 2.86
CA PHE A 317 -16.31 7.81 3.43
C PHE A 317 -16.77 7.16 4.74
N ARG A 318 -18.03 7.36 5.15
CA ARG A 318 -18.57 6.76 6.37
C ARG A 318 -18.76 5.25 6.29
N TRP A 319 -18.77 4.66 5.10
CA TRP A 319 -18.78 3.21 4.92
C TRP A 319 -17.62 2.52 5.67
N ILE A 320 -16.51 3.21 5.93
CA ILE A 320 -15.38 2.71 6.73
C ILE A 320 -15.79 2.39 8.18
N LEU A 321 -16.88 2.99 8.67
CA LEU A 321 -17.41 2.77 10.02
C LEU A 321 -18.31 1.53 10.10
N GLU A 322 -18.85 1.08 8.96
CA GLU A 322 -19.79 -0.05 8.87
C GLU A 322 -19.04 -1.39 8.92
N ASP A 323 -17.78 -1.42 8.51
CA ASP A 323 -16.90 -2.60 8.53
C ASP A 323 -16.33 -2.89 9.95
N LYS A 324 -17.11 -2.62 11.01
CA LYS A 324 -16.73 -2.83 12.44
C LYS A 324 -16.92 -4.27 12.95
N GLU A 325 -17.44 -5.17 12.10
CA GLU A 325 -17.70 -6.58 12.44
C GLU A 325 -16.63 -7.53 11.89
#